data_AF-A0A7M5VCI4-F1
#
_entry.id   AF-A0A7M5VCI4-F1
#
_cell.length_a   1.000
_cell.length_b   1.000
_cell.length_c   1.000
_cell.angle_alpha   90.00
_cell.angle_beta   90.00
_cell.angle_gamma   90.00
#
_symmetry.space_group_name_H-M   'P 1'
#
loop_
_entity.id
_entity.type
_entity.pdbx_description
1 polymer ?
#
loop_
_entity_poly.entity_id
_entity_poly.type
_entity_poly.pdbx_seq_one_letter_code
_entity_poly.pdbx_strand_id
1 'polypeptide(L)'
;FFGCYRVLLDSEKYVTKRQSLKLLGELLLRVDRHNFVVMTKYISNPENLKLMMNMLRDKSPNIQFEAFHVFKVFVANPIKTPPILDILLKNKEKLVEFLMHFHADRTEDEQFNDEKTYLIKQIKELQPASATAATPSATNQMDQTPAS
;
A
#
# COMPACT_ATOMS: atom_id res chain seq x y z
N PHE A 1 -3.94 -19.68 11.31
CA PHE A 1 -3.24 -18.51 11.89
C PHE A 1 -3.96 -17.19 11.57
N PHE A 2 -3.85 -16.65 10.35
CA PHE A 2 -4.42 -15.33 10.02
C PHE A 2 -5.94 -15.18 10.17
N GLY A 3 -6.72 -16.24 9.95
CA GLY A 3 -8.17 -16.21 10.20
C GLY A 3 -8.51 -15.93 11.67
N CYS A 4 -7.83 -16.61 12.60
CA CYS A 4 -7.98 -16.35 14.04
C CYS A 4 -7.41 -14.98 14.42
N TYR A 5 -6.33 -14.55 13.78
CA TYR A 5 -5.72 -13.24 14.03
C TYR A 5 -6.64 -12.08 13.61
N ARG A 6 -7.43 -12.25 12.54
CA ARG A 6 -8.43 -11.27 12.12
C ARG A 6 -9.47 -11.01 13.21
N VAL A 7 -9.86 -12.03 13.98
CA VAL A 7 -10.77 -11.85 15.12
C VAL A 7 -10.17 -10.95 16.20
N LEU A 8 -8.85 -11.00 16.41
CA LEU A 8 -8.17 -10.11 17.35
C LEU A 8 -8.12 -8.67 16.84
N LEU A 9 -7.93 -8.49 15.54
CA LEU A 9 -7.94 -7.18 14.89
C LEU A 9 -9.34 -6.56 14.87
N ASP A 10 -10.40 -7.36 14.85
CA ASP A 10 -11.79 -6.89 14.90
C ASP A 10 -12.35 -6.80 16.33
N SER A 11 -11.54 -7.09 17.34
CA SER A 11 -11.96 -7.06 18.74
C SER A 11 -12.49 -5.67 19.12
N GLU A 12 -13.65 -5.64 19.81
CA GLU A 12 -14.21 -4.41 20.38
C GLU A 12 -13.30 -3.84 21.49
N LYS A 13 -12.42 -4.68 22.06
CA LYS A 13 -11.48 -4.26 23.10
C LYS A 13 -10.33 -3.47 22.48
N TYR A 14 -10.30 -2.17 22.78
CA TYR A 14 -9.25 -1.24 22.34
C TYR A 14 -7.82 -1.78 22.54
N VAL A 15 -7.49 -2.27 23.74
CA VAL A 15 -6.13 -2.76 24.06
C VAL A 15 -5.77 -3.97 23.20
N THR A 16 -6.69 -4.93 23.04
CA THR A 16 -6.48 -6.14 22.22
C THR A 16 -6.29 -5.77 20.75
N LYS A 17 -7.16 -4.90 20.21
CA LYS A 17 -7.08 -4.42 18.83
C LYS A 17 -5.74 -3.72 18.57
N ARG A 18 -5.36 -2.77 19.43
CA ARG A 18 -4.11 -2.01 19.31
C ARG A 18 -2.87 -2.91 19.39
N GLN A 19 -2.77 -3.76 20.40
CA GLN A 19 -1.57 -4.59 20.58
C GLN A 19 -1.45 -5.66 19.48
N SER A 20 -2.58 -6.18 18.99
CA SER A 20 -2.57 -7.08 17.84
C SER A 20 -2.12 -6.34 16.58
N LEU A 21 -2.60 -5.11 16.33
CA LEU A 21 -2.18 -4.36 15.16
C LEU A 21 -0.69 -4.00 15.19
N LYS A 22 -0.17 -3.61 16.37
CA LYS A 22 1.26 -3.38 16.57
C LYS A 22 2.10 -4.62 16.30
N LEU A 23 1.70 -5.76 16.87
CA LEU A 23 2.39 -7.04 16.65
C LEU A 23 2.38 -7.45 15.17
N LEU A 24 1.28 -7.19 14.45
CA LEU A 24 1.18 -7.42 13.01
C LEU A 24 2.17 -6.54 12.24
N GLY A 25 2.24 -5.25 12.58
CA GLY A 25 3.22 -4.32 12.00
C GLY A 25 4.63 -4.82 12.21
N GLU A 26 4.99 -5.19 13.43
CA GLU A 26 6.30 -5.76 13.74
C GLU A 26 6.59 -7.06 12.99
N LEU A 27 5.60 -7.96 12.85
CA LEU A 27 5.76 -9.22 12.13
C LEU A 27 5.97 -9.01 10.62
N LEU A 28 5.27 -8.04 10.02
CA LEU A 28 5.36 -7.75 8.60
C LEU A 28 6.60 -6.92 8.25
N LEU A 29 7.08 -6.08 9.17
CA LEU A 29 8.28 -5.25 9.00
C LEU A 29 9.58 -6.00 9.32
N ARG A 30 9.52 -7.07 10.11
CA ARG A 30 10.69 -7.94 10.36
C ARG A 30 10.99 -8.78 9.12
N VAL A 31 11.96 -8.30 8.33
CA VAL A 31 12.52 -8.98 7.15
C VAL A 31 13.45 -10.12 7.59
N ASP A 32 12.93 -11.10 8.31
CA ASP A 32 13.58 -12.41 8.41
C ASP A 32 13.23 -13.22 7.16
N ARG A 33 14.21 -13.91 6.55
CA ARG A 33 13.99 -14.73 5.34
C ARG A 33 12.81 -15.71 5.45
N HIS A 34 12.46 -16.11 6.66
CA HIS A 34 11.33 -17.01 6.95
C HIS A 34 9.95 -16.30 6.94
N ASN A 35 9.90 -15.01 7.25
CA ASN A 35 8.65 -14.23 7.34
C ASN A 35 8.27 -13.56 6.02
N PHE A 36 9.16 -13.56 5.01
CA PHE A 36 8.85 -13.03 3.68
C PHE A 36 7.63 -13.71 3.05
N VAL A 37 7.52 -15.04 3.13
CA VAL A 37 6.36 -15.80 2.59
C VAL A 37 5.05 -15.37 3.26
N VAL A 38 5.10 -15.13 4.57
CA VAL A 38 3.96 -14.71 5.39
C VAL A 38 3.54 -13.28 5.02
N MET A 39 4.51 -12.37 4.88
CA MET A 39 4.29 -11.00 4.42
C MET A 39 3.67 -10.97 3.02
N THR A 40 4.27 -11.67 2.04
CA THR A 40 3.80 -11.72 0.65
C THR A 40 2.37 -12.23 0.56
N LYS A 41 2.02 -13.29 1.32
CA LYS A 41 0.65 -13.82 1.37
C LYS A 41 -0.34 -12.87 2.02
N TYR A 42 0.09 -12.09 3.02
CA TYR A 42 -0.77 -11.11 3.68
C TYR A 42 -1.08 -9.93 2.76
N ILE A 43 -0.04 -9.38 2.10
CA ILE A 43 -0.16 -8.21 1.23
C ILE A 43 -0.81 -8.51 -0.12
N SER A 44 -0.87 -9.76 -0.54
CA SER A 44 -1.56 -10.18 -1.77
C SER A 44 -3.10 -10.22 -1.63
N ASN A 45 -3.63 -10.16 -0.40
CA ASN A 45 -5.06 -10.33 -0.14
C ASN A 45 -5.81 -8.98 -0.09
N PRO A 46 -6.78 -8.73 -0.98
CA PRO A 46 -7.53 -7.47 -1.03
C PRO A 46 -8.34 -7.17 0.23
N GLU A 47 -8.83 -8.20 0.94
CA GLU A 47 -9.59 -8.00 2.16
C GLU A 47 -8.73 -7.47 3.31
N ASN A 48 -7.43 -7.80 3.31
CA ASN A 48 -6.50 -7.26 4.30
C ASN A 48 -6.20 -5.79 4.01
N LEU A 49 -6.06 -5.41 2.74
CA LEU A 49 -5.90 -4.00 2.36
C LEU A 49 -7.11 -3.17 2.80
N LYS A 50 -8.33 -3.63 2.51
CA LYS A 50 -9.57 -2.96 2.93
C LYS A 50 -9.64 -2.81 4.45
N LEU A 51 -9.26 -3.85 5.20
CA LEU A 51 -9.22 -3.79 6.66
C LEU A 51 -8.27 -2.69 7.15
N MET A 52 -7.06 -2.61 6.60
CA MET A 52 -6.10 -1.57 6.97
C MET A 52 -6.60 -0.17 6.59
N MET A 53 -7.22 -0.01 5.40
CA MET A 53 -7.84 1.24 4.98
C MET A 53 -8.98 1.70 5.91
N ASN A 54 -9.75 0.75 6.45
CA ASN A 54 -10.77 1.05 7.45
C ASN A 54 -10.15 1.47 8.79
N MET A 55 -9.08 0.80 9.23
CA MET A 55 -8.39 1.12 10.48
C MET A 55 -7.67 2.47 10.44
N LEU A 56 -7.23 2.95 9.26
CA LEU A 56 -6.75 4.32 9.09
C LEU A 56 -7.80 5.37 9.45
N ARG A 57 -9.09 5.01 9.41
CA ARG A 57 -10.22 5.89 9.78
C ARG A 57 -10.80 5.59 11.16
N ASP A 58 -10.11 4.78 11.98
CA ASP A 58 -10.55 4.47 13.34
C ASP A 58 -10.63 5.74 14.19
N LYS A 59 -11.40 5.75 15.28
CA LYS A 59 -11.51 6.91 16.17
C LYS A 59 -10.22 7.14 16.98
N SER A 60 -9.40 6.11 17.16
CA SER A 60 -8.19 6.19 17.97
C SER A 60 -6.94 6.56 17.15
N PRO A 61 -6.27 7.68 17.45
CA PRO A 61 -4.99 8.06 16.83
C PRO A 61 -3.93 6.96 16.86
N ASN A 62 -3.87 6.19 17.96
CA ASN A 62 -2.90 5.12 18.11
C ASN A 62 -3.20 3.95 17.16
N ILE A 63 -4.47 3.62 16.92
CA ILE A 63 -4.84 2.56 15.98
C ILE A 63 -4.57 3.01 14.54
N GLN A 64 -4.90 4.26 14.22
CA GLN A 64 -4.61 4.87 12.93
C GLN A 64 -3.10 4.79 12.61
N PHE A 65 -2.25 5.13 13.59
CA PHE A 65 -0.80 5.10 13.45
C PHE A 65 -0.25 3.69 13.19
N GLU A 66 -0.69 2.68 13.96
CA GLU A 66 -0.28 1.29 13.74
C GLU A 66 -0.81 0.76 12.39
N ALA A 67 -2.02 1.15 11.99
CA ALA A 67 -2.59 0.81 10.69
C ALA A 67 -1.78 1.40 9.53
N PHE A 68 -1.25 2.61 9.70
CA PHE A 68 -0.37 3.26 8.73
C PHE A 68 0.90 2.46 8.48
N HIS A 69 1.54 1.95 9.53
CA HIS A 69 2.72 1.10 9.40
C HIS A 69 2.46 -0.23 8.67
N VAL A 70 1.26 -0.78 8.76
CA VAL A 70 0.89 -1.97 7.98
C VAL A 70 0.53 -1.57 6.54
N PHE A 71 -0.25 -0.49 6.36
CA PHE A 71 -0.66 0.01 5.06
C PHE A 71 0.54 0.38 4.17
N LYS A 72 1.61 0.96 4.74
CA LYS A 72 2.81 1.31 3.99
C LYS A 72 3.44 0.10 3.28
N VAL A 73 3.36 -1.09 3.87
CA VAL A 73 3.91 -2.33 3.27
C VAL A 73 3.14 -2.73 2.00
N PHE A 74 1.83 -2.49 1.95
CA PHE A 74 1.03 -2.75 0.75
C PHE A 74 1.44 -1.84 -0.42
N VAL A 75 1.68 -0.56 -0.14
CA VAL A 75 2.03 0.43 -1.15
C VAL A 75 3.50 0.30 -1.57
N ALA A 76 4.41 0.05 -0.63
CA ALA A 76 5.84 -0.12 -0.88
C ALA A 76 6.17 -1.45 -1.60
N ASN A 77 5.23 -2.40 -1.66
CA ASN A 77 5.44 -3.64 -2.39
C ASN A 77 5.68 -3.37 -3.90
N PRO A 78 6.84 -3.73 -4.46
CA PRO A 78 7.12 -3.51 -5.88
C PRO A 78 6.26 -4.41 -6.79
N ILE A 79 5.87 -5.61 -6.31
CA ILE A 79 5.08 -6.59 -7.07
C ILE A 79 3.67 -6.65 -6.50
N LYS A 80 2.83 -5.68 -6.88
CA LYS A 80 1.43 -5.60 -6.45
C LYS A 80 0.59 -6.59 -7.25
N THR A 81 -0.28 -7.34 -6.56
CA THR A 81 -1.24 -8.21 -7.25
C THR A 81 -2.32 -7.37 -7.95
N PRO A 82 -2.90 -7.84 -9.07
CA PRO A 82 -3.92 -7.07 -9.80
C PRO A 82 -5.10 -6.59 -8.93
N PRO A 83 -5.65 -7.39 -7.99
CA PRO A 83 -6.73 -6.94 -7.11
C PRO A 83 -6.32 -5.80 -6.16
N ILE A 84 -5.07 -5.81 -5.68
CA ILE A 84 -4.54 -4.77 -4.80
C ILE A 84 -4.33 -3.48 -5.57
N LEU A 85 -3.74 -3.58 -6.77
CA LEU A 85 -3.53 -2.43 -7.64
C LEU A 85 -4.85 -1.76 -8.03
N ASP A 86 -5.87 -2.54 -8.38
CA ASP A 86 -7.21 -2.03 -8.74
C ASP A 86 -7.86 -1.25 -7.58
N ILE A 87 -7.79 -1.77 -6.35
CA ILE A 87 -8.31 -1.07 -5.16
C ILE A 87 -7.57 0.26 -4.94
N LEU A 88 -6.23 0.26 -5.04
CA LEU A 88 -5.44 1.48 -4.85
C LEU A 88 -5.72 2.51 -5.94
N LEU A 89 -5.85 2.10 -7.20
CA LEU A 89 -6.19 2.98 -8.33
C LEU A 89 -7.58 3.58 -8.18
N LYS A 90 -8.59 2.77 -7.85
CA LYS A 90 -9.97 3.24 -7.63
C LYS A 90 -10.09 4.27 -6.51
N ASN A 91 -9.21 4.22 -5.51
CA ASN A 91 -9.22 5.12 -4.36
C ASN A 91 -8.07 6.15 -4.39
N LYS A 92 -7.35 6.26 -5.52
CA LYS A 92 -6.09 7.02 -5.64
C LYS A 92 -6.20 8.45 -5.15
N GLU A 93 -7.16 9.21 -5.66
CA GLU A 93 -7.36 10.62 -5.32
C GLU A 93 -7.69 10.80 -3.83
N LYS A 94 -8.66 10.01 -3.34
CA LYS A 94 -9.09 10.04 -1.93
C LYS A 94 -7.97 9.64 -0.97
N LEU A 95 -7.15 8.66 -1.34
CA LEU A 95 -6.01 8.23 -0.54
C LEU A 95 -4.94 9.31 -0.45
N VAL A 96 -4.63 9.98 -1.56
CA VAL A 96 -3.68 11.10 -1.59
C VAL A 96 -4.16 12.24 -0.70
N GLU A 97 -5.42 12.65 -0.87
CA GLU A 97 -6.02 13.72 -0.07
C GLU A 97 -6.05 13.36 1.42
N PHE A 98 -6.43 12.13 1.75
CA PHE A 98 -6.43 11.63 3.12
C PHE A 98 -5.03 11.68 3.74
N LEU A 99 -4.01 11.15 3.04
CA LEU A 99 -2.64 11.11 3.54
C LEU A 99 -2.01 12.50 3.70
N MET A 100 -2.41 13.50 2.89
CA MET A 100 -1.92 14.87 3.07
C MET A 100 -2.33 15.46 4.43
N HIS A 101 -3.52 15.13 4.92
CA HIS A 101 -4.06 15.65 6.18
C HIS A 101 -3.89 14.68 7.36
N PHE A 102 -3.42 13.46 7.11
CA PHE A 102 -3.24 12.42 8.12
C PHE A 102 -2.14 12.82 9.13
N HIS A 103 -2.52 12.91 10.41
CA HIS A 103 -1.67 13.35 11.53
C HIS A 103 -0.81 14.58 11.20
N ALA A 104 -1.41 15.61 10.59
CA ALA A 104 -0.70 16.84 10.20
C ALA A 104 -0.16 17.65 11.41
N ASP A 105 -0.64 17.35 12.62
CA ASP A 105 -0.19 17.90 13.89
C ASP A 105 1.15 17.33 14.37
N ARG A 106 1.61 16.20 13.81
CA ARG A 106 2.89 15.56 14.17
C ARG A 106 4.06 16.12 13.34
N THR A 107 4.38 17.39 13.51
CA THR A 107 5.45 18.06 12.77
C THR A 107 6.86 17.69 13.25
N GLU A 108 7.01 17.20 14.47
CA GLU A 108 8.31 16.83 15.07
C GLU A 108 8.82 15.44 14.65
N ASP A 109 7.95 14.61 14.06
CA ASP A 109 8.27 13.25 13.63
C ASP A 109 8.67 13.27 12.14
N GLU A 110 9.91 13.65 11.86
CA GLU A 110 10.45 13.76 10.49
C GLU A 110 10.32 12.44 9.74
N GLN A 111 10.66 11.31 10.38
CA GLN A 111 10.57 9.99 9.77
C GLN A 111 9.14 9.67 9.31
N PHE A 112 8.13 9.95 10.14
CA PHE A 112 6.74 9.75 9.76
C PHE A 112 6.33 10.64 8.58
N ASN A 113 6.75 11.91 8.57
CA ASN A 113 6.43 12.85 7.49
C ASN A 113 7.09 12.46 6.15
N ASP A 114 8.31 11.93 6.19
CA ASP A 114 9.00 11.37 5.03
C ASP A 114 8.29 10.12 4.50
N GLU A 115 7.91 9.19 5.38
CA GLU A 115 7.14 8.00 5.01
C GLU A 115 5.80 8.38 4.36
N LYS A 116 5.10 9.38 4.90
CA LYS A 116 3.84 9.89 4.36
C LYS A 116 4.02 10.49 2.96
N THR A 117 5.04 11.32 2.79
CA THR A 117 5.38 11.94 1.49
C THR A 117 5.75 10.89 0.46
N TYR A 118 6.55 9.89 0.85
CA TYR A 118 6.90 8.75 0.00
C TYR A 118 5.66 7.97 -0.45
N LEU A 119 4.73 7.66 0.46
CA LEU A 119 3.50 6.95 0.12
C LEU A 119 2.60 7.74 -0.83
N ILE A 120 2.46 9.05 -0.60
CA ILE A 120 1.70 9.93 -1.49
C ILE A 120 2.28 9.89 -2.91
N LYS A 121 3.61 9.99 -3.03
CA LYS A 121 4.30 9.91 -4.32
C LYS A 121 4.06 8.55 -5.00
N GLN A 122 4.24 7.45 -4.28
CA GLN A 122 4.01 6.10 -4.79
C GLN A 122 2.58 5.91 -5.29
N ILE A 123 1.58 6.38 -4.54
CA ILE A 123 0.17 6.27 -4.94
C ILE A 123 -0.12 7.14 -6.17
N LYS A 124 0.44 8.35 -6.26
CA LYS A 124 0.33 9.22 -7.45
C LYS A 124 0.95 8.60 -8.70
N GLU A 125 2.05 7.88 -8.55
CA GLU A 125 2.77 7.21 -9.65
C GLU A 125 2.17 5.84 -10.04
N LEU A 126 1.16 5.34 -9.31
CA LEU A 126 0.50 4.08 -9.69
C LEU A 126 -0.10 4.17 -11.10
N GLN A 127 0.28 3.20 -11.92
CA GLN A 127 -0.19 2.98 -13.29
C GLN A 127 -1.05 1.71 -13.36
N PRO A 128 -2.07 1.68 -14.23
CA PRO A 128 -2.79 0.44 -14.53
C PRO A 128 -1.85 -0.57 -15.20
N ALA A 129 -1.97 -1.85 -14.83
CA ALA A 129 -1.11 -2.93 -15.33
C ALA A 129 -1.13 -3.11 -16.86
N SER A 130 -2.07 -2.47 -17.56
CA SER A 130 -2.21 -2.50 -19.02
C SER A 130 -1.37 -1.44 -19.77
N ALA A 131 -0.65 -0.55 -19.09
CA ALA A 131 0.10 0.52 -19.75
C ALA A 131 1.50 0.12 -20.28
N THR A 132 1.99 -1.09 -20.01
CA THR A 132 3.34 -1.52 -20.42
C THR A 132 3.36 -2.42 -21.67
N ALA A 133 2.22 -2.60 -22.36
CA ALA A 133 2.12 -3.50 -23.52
C ALA A 133 1.58 -2.82 -24.80
N ALA A 134 1.91 -1.55 -25.04
CA ALA A 134 1.55 -0.88 -26.28
C ALA A 134 2.59 0.15 -26.75
N THR A 135 3.80 -0.31 -27.09
CA THR A 135 4.47 0.22 -28.29
C THR A 135 5.48 -0.80 -28.83
N PRO A 136 5.09 -1.55 -29.86
CA PRO A 136 5.99 -1.75 -30.97
C PRO A 136 5.28 -1.35 -32.26
N SER A 137 5.82 -0.38 -32.99
CA SER A 137 6.02 -0.48 -34.44
C SER A 137 6.59 0.82 -35.00
N ALA A 138 7.91 0.79 -35.15
CA ALA A 138 8.67 1.24 -36.31
C ALA A 138 8.16 2.47 -37.06
N THR A 139 8.75 3.61 -36.68
CA THR A 139 9.21 4.61 -37.65
C THR A 139 10.17 3.93 -38.62
N ASN A 140 9.78 3.77 -39.89
CA ASN A 140 10.68 3.84 -41.06
C ASN A 140 9.86 3.76 -42.35
N GLN A 141 9.31 4.90 -42.77
CA GLN A 141 9.04 5.20 -44.17
C GLN A 141 9.74 6.52 -44.49
N MET A 142 10.97 6.40 -44.97
CA MET A 142 11.68 7.37 -45.81
C MET A 142 12.97 6.64 -46.23
N ASP A 143 13.07 6.17 -47.47
CA ASP A 143 13.76 6.96 -48.48
C ASP A 143 13.68 6.29 -49.86
N GLN A 144 13.63 7.15 -50.87
CA GLN A 144 13.61 6.89 -52.30
C GLN A 144 14.95 6.30 -52.75
N THR A 145 15.05 5.57 -53.86
CA THR A 145 15.51 6.15 -55.13
C THR A 145 15.37 5.18 -56.33
N PRO A 146 15.42 5.71 -57.58
CA PRO A 146 15.02 5.04 -58.83
C PRO A 146 16.19 4.42 -59.63
N ALA A 147 15.87 3.96 -60.85
CA ALA A 147 16.71 3.34 -61.91
C ALA A 147 16.68 1.79 -61.88
N SER A 148 16.47 1.07 -62.98
CA SER A 148 16.65 1.35 -64.42
C SER A 148 15.54 0.72 -65.27
#